data_AF-A0A7K8R7L9-F1
#
_entry.id   AF-A0A7K8R7L9-F1
#
_cell.length_a   1.000
_cell.length_b   1.000
_cell.length_c   1.000
_cell.angle_alpha   90.00
_cell.angle_beta   90.00
_cell.angle_gamma   90.00
#
_symmetry.space_group_name_H-M   'P 1'
#
loop_
_entity.id
_entity.type
_entity.pdbx_description
1 polymer ?
#
loop_
_entity_poly.entity_id
_entity_poly.type
_entity_poly.pdbx_seq_one_letter_code
_entity_poly.pdbx_strand_id
1 'polypeptide(L)'
;RCENLVEVYFQLQQQVMGASAELGPELLARLLERFNEVLCSLVKSSFLVEKQPPQVLKTQTKFQASVRFLLGPRLLKAAAKPYMVRAEMVTEKQARELALSTCSNTLSESTGEIMHNVVALETNPTSGTCCANFKNVLLKKIKRCERKGSESVTEEKCAVLFSTTVALAPSNISVYLQVLSLPIVVIVHGNQDNNAKATVLWDNAFSEIDRVPFVVAERVPWEKMCDTLNLKFMAEVQTSKGLLKEHYFFLAQKIFNDHSASPEDFQSRNVSWAQFNKEILPGRGFTFWQWFDGVMEVLKKHLKPHWNDGAILGFVNKQQAHDLLINKPDGTFLLRFSDSEIGGVTIAYVTRGKDGSSQVENIQPFSAKDLSIRSLGDRIRDLGQLRNLYPNIPKDQAFGSHYNSERGELG
;
A
#
# COMPACT_ATOMS: atom_id res chain seq x y z
N ARG A 1 -12.31 4.96 26.32
CA ARG A 1 -11.87 6.38 26.26
C ARG A 1 -12.98 7.28 25.73
N CYS A 2 -13.45 7.13 24.49
CA CYS A 2 -14.54 7.96 23.94
C CYS A 2 -15.85 7.84 24.76
N GLU A 3 -16.26 6.64 25.15
CA GLU A 3 -17.45 6.45 26.01
C GLU A 3 -17.33 7.19 27.35
N ASN A 4 -16.18 7.05 28.04
CA ASN A 4 -15.93 7.74 29.31
C ASN A 4 -15.97 9.27 29.14
N LEU A 5 -15.48 9.81 28.02
CA LEU A 5 -15.55 11.26 27.74
C LEU A 5 -17.00 11.73 27.60
N VAL A 6 -17.84 10.93 26.92
CA VAL A 6 -19.28 11.23 26.82
C VAL A 6 -19.98 11.11 28.16
N GLU A 7 -19.57 10.18 29.03
CA GLU A 7 -20.11 10.06 30.38
C GLU A 7 -19.77 11.28 31.24
N VAL A 8 -18.51 11.69 31.25
CA VAL A 8 -18.08 12.92 31.94
C VAL A 8 -18.80 14.14 31.38
N TYR A 9 -18.98 14.20 30.05
CA TYR A 9 -19.76 15.26 29.40
C TYR A 9 -21.19 15.35 29.95
N PHE A 10 -21.92 14.23 30.02
CA PHE A 10 -23.30 14.24 30.52
C PHE A 10 -23.37 14.60 32.01
N GLN A 11 -22.41 14.16 32.82
CA GLN A 11 -22.32 14.55 34.23
C GLN A 11 -22.11 16.06 34.39
N LEU A 12 -21.18 16.65 33.61
CA LEU A 12 -20.92 18.09 33.62
C LEU A 12 -22.14 18.88 33.14
N GLN A 13 -22.81 18.42 32.09
CA GLN A 13 -24.02 19.05 31.59
C GLN A 13 -25.13 19.04 32.65
N GLN A 14 -25.33 17.93 33.37
CA GLN A 14 -26.29 17.85 34.47
C GLN A 14 -25.97 18.80 35.63
N GLN A 15 -24.69 18.91 36.02
CA GLN A 15 -24.26 19.83 37.08
C GLN A 15 -24.52 21.30 36.69
N VAL A 16 -24.22 21.66 35.45
CA VAL A 16 -24.44 23.03 34.93
C VAL A 16 -25.92 23.36 34.86
N MET A 17 -26.77 22.41 34.46
CA MET A 17 -28.22 22.58 34.49
C MET A 17 -28.75 22.71 35.94
N GLY A 18 -28.17 21.97 36.88
CA GLY A 18 -28.49 22.06 38.32
C GLY A 18 -28.14 23.43 38.94
N ALA A 19 -27.06 24.06 38.48
CA ALA A 19 -26.61 25.39 38.93
C ALA A 19 -27.16 26.55 38.07
N SER A 20 -28.15 26.29 37.21
CA SER A 20 -28.65 27.26 36.22
C SER A 20 -29.15 28.58 36.83
N ALA A 21 -29.75 28.53 38.02
CA ALA A 21 -30.24 29.72 38.72
C ALA A 21 -29.10 30.61 39.27
N GLU A 22 -27.96 30.02 39.61
CA GLU A 22 -26.81 30.73 40.19
C GLU A 22 -25.87 31.30 39.11
N LEU A 23 -25.76 30.63 37.97
CA LEU A 23 -24.85 30.98 36.88
C LEU A 23 -25.30 32.24 36.09
N GLY A 24 -26.59 32.58 36.14
CA GLY A 24 -27.18 33.63 35.30
C GLY A 24 -27.31 33.21 33.83
N PRO A 25 -28.18 33.89 33.05
CA PRO A 25 -28.59 33.44 31.73
C PRO A 25 -27.47 33.50 30.68
N GLU A 26 -26.58 34.50 30.76
CA GLU A 26 -25.53 34.71 29.75
C GLU A 26 -24.42 33.65 29.84
N LEU A 27 -23.94 33.36 31.06
CA LEU A 27 -22.91 32.33 31.27
C LEU A 27 -23.45 30.93 30.97
N LEU A 28 -24.69 30.65 31.36
CA LEU A 28 -25.36 29.37 31.06
C LEU A 28 -25.45 29.14 29.55
N ALA A 29 -25.88 30.15 28.78
CA ALA A 29 -25.97 30.06 27.33
C ALA A 29 -24.60 29.75 26.69
N ARG A 30 -23.54 30.46 27.10
CA ARG A 30 -22.18 30.22 26.59
C ARG A 30 -21.63 28.84 26.94
N LEU A 31 -21.93 28.33 28.14
CA LEU A 31 -21.52 26.99 28.52
C LEU A 31 -22.24 25.93 27.69
N LEU A 32 -23.56 26.05 27.51
CA LEU A 32 -24.35 25.13 26.69
C LEU A 32 -23.92 25.13 25.23
N GLU A 33 -23.58 26.29 24.67
CA GLU A 33 -23.00 26.40 23.32
C GLU A 33 -21.69 25.61 23.23
N ARG A 34 -20.76 25.84 24.15
CA ARG A 34 -19.48 25.13 24.19
C ARG A 34 -19.65 23.62 24.40
N PHE A 35 -20.60 23.20 25.23
CA PHE A 35 -20.93 21.78 25.40
C PHE A 35 -21.40 21.17 24.07
N ASN A 36 -22.33 21.83 23.38
CA ASN A 36 -22.83 21.36 22.09
C ASN A 36 -21.72 21.28 21.04
N GLU A 37 -20.81 22.25 20.98
CA GLU A 37 -19.65 22.23 20.08
C GLU A 37 -18.73 21.03 20.35
N VAL A 38 -18.36 20.82 21.61
CA VAL A 38 -17.48 19.72 22.02
C VAL A 38 -18.15 18.37 21.76
N LEU A 39 -19.44 18.22 22.07
CA LEU A 39 -20.19 17.00 21.79
C LEU A 39 -20.26 16.73 20.29
N CYS A 40 -20.61 17.74 19.48
CA CYS A 40 -20.66 17.62 18.03
C CYS A 40 -19.30 17.21 17.44
N SER A 41 -18.21 17.84 17.91
CA SER A 41 -16.85 17.50 17.48
C SER A 41 -16.46 16.07 17.85
N LEU A 42 -16.75 15.67 19.09
CA LEU A 42 -16.47 14.31 19.59
C LEU A 42 -17.29 13.26 18.83
N VAL A 43 -18.56 13.53 18.57
CA VAL A 43 -19.47 12.64 17.82
C VAL A 43 -18.99 12.47 16.38
N LYS A 44 -18.70 13.57 15.67
CA LYS A 44 -18.17 13.53 14.29
C LYS A 44 -16.85 12.76 14.22
N SER A 45 -15.92 13.03 15.13
CA SER A 45 -14.59 12.38 15.14
C SER A 45 -14.62 10.90 15.54
N SER A 46 -15.75 10.42 16.08
CA SER A 46 -15.91 9.03 16.50
C SER A 46 -16.51 8.11 15.43
N PHE A 47 -16.82 8.65 14.25
CA PHE A 47 -17.29 7.90 13.09
C PHE A 47 -16.12 7.62 12.14
N LEU A 48 -15.70 6.36 12.08
CA LEU A 48 -14.42 5.96 11.47
C LEU A 48 -14.62 4.82 10.47
N VAL A 49 -13.72 4.73 9.49
CA VAL A 49 -13.63 3.55 8.62
C VAL A 49 -12.80 2.49 9.35
N GLU A 50 -13.43 1.38 9.73
CA GLU A 50 -12.78 0.27 10.45
C GLU A 50 -12.13 -0.71 9.48
N LYS A 51 -12.83 -1.06 8.40
CA LYS A 51 -12.28 -1.85 7.29
C LYS A 51 -12.27 -0.98 6.03
N GLN A 52 -11.09 -0.57 5.61
CA GLN A 52 -10.90 0.22 4.40
C GLN A 52 -11.30 -0.58 3.14
N PRO A 53 -11.87 0.06 2.11
CA PRO A 53 -11.99 -0.56 0.80
C PRO A 53 -10.60 -0.86 0.21
N PRO A 54 -10.49 -1.78 -0.75
CA PRO A 54 -9.24 -1.99 -1.49
C PRO A 54 -8.80 -0.68 -2.16
N GLN A 55 -7.56 -0.26 -1.90
CA GLN A 55 -7.03 1.00 -2.43
C GLN A 55 -6.73 0.96 -3.93
N VAL A 56 -6.59 -0.23 -4.53
CA VAL A 56 -6.67 -0.41 -5.98
C VAL A 56 -7.95 -1.17 -6.26
N LEU A 57 -8.93 -0.48 -6.83
CA LEU A 57 -10.28 -1.01 -7.03
C LEU A 57 -10.57 -1.18 -8.52
N LYS A 58 -10.85 -2.41 -8.94
CA LYS A 58 -11.28 -2.67 -10.32
C LYS A 58 -12.78 -2.47 -10.46
N THR A 59 -13.22 -1.80 -11.53
CA THR A 59 -14.64 -1.71 -11.87
C THR A 59 -15.26 -3.10 -12.07
N GLN A 60 -16.56 -3.22 -11.85
CA GLN A 60 -17.32 -4.48 -11.91
C GLN A 60 -16.81 -5.58 -10.95
N THR A 61 -16.00 -5.22 -9.95
CA THR A 61 -15.52 -6.14 -8.92
C THR A 61 -16.16 -5.81 -7.59
N LYS A 62 -16.67 -6.83 -6.89
CA LYS A 62 -17.24 -6.65 -5.55
C LYS A 62 -16.13 -6.35 -4.55
N PHE A 63 -16.40 -5.45 -3.61
CA PHE A 63 -15.49 -5.14 -2.51
C PHE A 63 -16.24 -5.05 -1.19
N GLN A 64 -15.45 -5.01 -0.11
CA GLN A 64 -15.94 -4.91 1.25
C GLN A 64 -15.36 -3.68 1.94
N ALA A 65 -16.14 -3.07 2.81
CA ALA A 65 -15.71 -2.02 3.73
C ALA A 65 -16.56 -2.07 5.00
N SER A 66 -16.12 -1.41 6.06
CA SER A 66 -16.97 -1.19 7.24
C SER A 66 -16.66 0.15 7.88
N VAL A 67 -17.71 0.77 8.39
CA VAL A 67 -17.59 1.93 9.28
C VAL A 67 -18.03 1.57 10.67
N ARG A 68 -17.42 2.23 11.65
CA ARG A 68 -17.69 2.06 13.07
C ARG A 68 -17.99 3.40 13.70
N PHE A 69 -19.04 3.44 14.51
CA PHE A 69 -19.38 4.58 15.33
C PHE A 69 -19.06 4.26 16.79
N LEU A 70 -17.96 4.82 17.31
CA LEU A 70 -17.45 4.44 18.64
C LEU A 70 -18.42 4.83 19.77
N LEU A 71 -19.23 5.87 19.56
CA LEU A 71 -20.23 6.33 20.53
C LEU A 71 -21.62 5.75 20.29
N GLY A 72 -21.79 4.98 19.21
CA GLY A 72 -23.06 4.35 18.83
C GLY A 72 -23.71 3.54 19.95
N PRO A 73 -23.00 2.66 20.67
CA PRO A 73 -23.58 1.84 21.73
C PRO A 73 -24.22 2.66 22.87
N ARG A 74 -23.74 3.88 23.09
CA ARG A 74 -24.25 4.79 24.13
C ARG A 74 -25.32 5.72 23.58
N LEU A 75 -25.03 6.41 22.48
CA LEU A 75 -25.87 7.48 21.95
C LEU A 75 -27.06 6.98 21.13
N LEU A 76 -26.98 5.77 20.56
CA LEU A 76 -28.03 5.20 19.72
C LEU A 76 -28.83 4.10 20.45
N LYS A 77 -28.61 3.87 21.75
CA LYS A 77 -29.28 2.81 22.51
C LYS A 77 -30.81 2.95 22.53
N ALA A 78 -31.30 4.18 22.53
CA ALA A 78 -32.73 4.49 22.54
C ALA A 78 -33.37 4.54 21.14
N ALA A 79 -32.59 4.35 20.07
CA ALA A 79 -33.10 4.45 18.71
C ALA A 79 -33.99 3.23 18.38
N ALA A 80 -35.25 3.49 17.99
CA ALA A 80 -36.21 2.43 17.65
C ALA A 80 -35.89 1.71 16.33
N LYS A 81 -35.13 2.37 15.43
CA LYS A 81 -34.71 1.82 14.14
C LYS A 81 -33.22 2.11 13.92
N PRO A 82 -32.49 1.21 13.25
CA PRO A 82 -31.10 1.48 12.90
C PRO A 82 -31.02 2.62 11.87
N TYR A 83 -29.98 3.45 12.01
CA TYR A 83 -29.67 4.47 11.02
C TYR A 83 -29.07 3.83 9.77
N MET A 84 -29.36 4.39 8.60
CA MET A 84 -28.80 3.87 7.35
C MET A 84 -27.55 4.67 6.98
N VAL A 85 -26.44 3.98 6.74
CA VAL A 85 -25.20 4.56 6.22
C VAL A 85 -25.16 4.38 4.72
N ARG A 86 -24.93 5.48 4.00
CA ARG A 86 -24.75 5.50 2.55
C ARG A 86 -23.26 5.58 2.22
N ALA A 87 -22.83 4.83 1.21
CA ALA A 87 -21.50 4.88 0.62
C ALA A 87 -21.58 5.52 -0.78
N GLU A 88 -20.74 6.51 -1.05
CA GLU A 88 -20.71 7.22 -2.34
C GLU A 88 -19.26 7.36 -2.82
N MET A 89 -19.04 7.24 -4.12
CA MET A 89 -17.74 7.60 -4.69
C MET A 89 -17.61 9.11 -4.70
N VAL A 90 -16.44 9.61 -4.33
CA VAL A 90 -16.06 11.02 -4.49
C VAL A 90 -14.70 11.13 -5.16
N THR A 91 -14.53 12.14 -6.00
CA THR A 91 -13.22 12.48 -6.58
C THR A 91 -12.37 13.23 -5.57
N GLU A 92 -11.07 13.35 -5.84
CA GLU A 92 -10.19 14.21 -5.07
C GLU A 92 -10.70 15.66 -4.96
N LYS A 93 -11.21 16.24 -6.05
CA LYS A 93 -11.79 17.60 -6.02
C LYS A 93 -12.98 17.70 -5.05
N GLN A 94 -13.90 16.74 -5.11
CA GLN A 94 -15.06 16.69 -4.21
C GLN A 94 -14.62 16.49 -2.75
N ALA A 95 -13.62 15.64 -2.50
CA ALA A 95 -13.07 15.45 -1.16
C ALA A 95 -12.47 16.75 -0.58
N ARG A 96 -11.84 17.59 -1.41
CA ARG A 96 -11.34 18.92 -1.00
C ARG A 96 -12.48 19.87 -0.64
N GLU A 97 -13.52 19.91 -1.46
CA GLU A 97 -14.71 20.74 -1.21
C GLU A 97 -15.44 20.32 0.07
N LEU A 98 -15.50 19.01 0.36
CA LEU A 98 -16.04 18.46 1.61
C LEU A 98 -15.20 18.82 2.83
N ALA A 99 -13.87 18.91 2.69
CA ALA A 99 -12.98 19.31 3.78
C ALA A 99 -13.11 20.81 4.12
N LEU A 100 -13.41 21.64 3.12
CA LEU A 100 -13.57 23.10 3.29
C LEU A 100 -14.98 23.51 3.76
N SER A 101 -15.99 22.68 3.49
CA SER A 101 -17.38 22.98 3.85
C SER A 101 -17.71 22.47 5.26
N THR A 102 -17.86 23.39 6.21
CA THR A 102 -18.30 23.09 7.59
C THR A 102 -19.77 22.65 7.68
N CYS A 103 -20.54 22.82 6.59
CA CYS A 103 -21.97 22.57 6.53
C CYS A 103 -22.36 21.76 5.29
N SER A 104 -23.30 20.84 5.48
CA SER A 104 -23.76 19.83 4.53
C SER A 104 -24.18 20.41 3.18
N ASN A 105 -23.35 20.24 2.16
CA ASN A 105 -23.80 20.34 0.79
C ASN A 105 -23.94 18.93 0.22
N THR A 106 -25.12 18.63 -0.29
CA THR A 106 -25.34 17.50 -1.20
C THR A 106 -24.37 17.62 -2.36
N LEU A 107 -23.55 16.57 -2.57
CA LEU A 107 -22.68 16.45 -3.73
C LEU A 107 -23.52 16.69 -4.99
N SER A 108 -23.18 17.71 -5.77
CA SER A 108 -23.99 18.13 -6.94
C SER A 108 -23.96 17.11 -8.08
N GLU A 109 -22.94 16.25 -8.13
CA GLU A 109 -22.78 15.22 -9.15
C GLU A 109 -22.23 13.90 -8.60
N SER A 110 -22.87 12.79 -8.99
CA SER A 110 -22.34 11.45 -8.72
C SER A 110 -21.16 11.15 -9.63
N THR A 111 -19.99 10.92 -9.02
CA THR A 111 -18.75 10.57 -9.72
C THR A 111 -18.62 9.08 -9.99
N GLY A 112 -19.34 8.23 -9.25
CA GLY A 112 -19.39 6.80 -9.53
C GLY A 112 -20.72 6.16 -9.14
N GLU A 113 -21.11 5.11 -9.86
CA GLU A 113 -22.30 4.32 -9.57
C GLU A 113 -21.91 3.12 -8.70
N ILE A 114 -22.24 3.19 -7.40
CA ILE A 114 -22.05 2.10 -6.45
C ILE A 114 -23.39 1.39 -6.21
N MET A 115 -23.43 0.06 -6.39
CA MET A 115 -24.56 -0.77 -5.98
C MET A 115 -24.40 -1.32 -4.57
N HIS A 116 -25.53 -1.60 -3.91
CA HIS A 116 -25.60 -2.07 -2.51
C HIS A 116 -24.87 -1.13 -1.55
N ASN A 117 -25.07 0.17 -1.78
CA ASN A 117 -24.33 1.24 -1.13
C ASN A 117 -25.03 1.79 0.11
N VAL A 118 -26.10 1.16 0.60
CA VAL A 118 -26.79 1.57 1.83
C VAL A 118 -26.88 0.37 2.76
N VAL A 119 -26.38 0.53 3.99
CA VAL A 119 -26.32 -0.53 5.01
C VAL A 119 -26.77 0.03 6.36
N ALA A 120 -27.47 -0.77 7.15
CA ALA A 120 -27.88 -0.40 8.50
C ALA A 120 -26.67 -0.32 9.46
N LEU A 121 -26.65 0.72 10.29
CA LEU A 121 -25.73 0.89 11.40
C LEU A 121 -26.26 0.09 12.59
N GLU A 122 -25.67 -1.07 12.83
CA GLU A 122 -26.15 -2.03 13.82
C GLU A 122 -25.24 -2.05 15.05
N THR A 123 -25.84 -2.10 16.23
CA THR A 123 -25.12 -2.26 17.50
C THR A 123 -25.17 -3.71 17.92
N ASN A 124 -24.02 -4.36 17.99
CA ASN A 124 -23.89 -5.69 18.54
C ASN A 124 -23.81 -5.61 20.08
N PRO A 125 -24.80 -6.14 20.82
CA PRO A 125 -24.84 -6.04 22.28
C PRO A 125 -23.76 -6.89 22.97
N THR A 126 -23.27 -7.94 22.33
CA THR A 126 -22.25 -8.84 22.90
C THR A 126 -20.85 -8.24 22.80
N SER A 127 -20.52 -7.63 21.66
CA SER A 127 -19.20 -7.00 21.45
C SER A 127 -19.15 -5.52 21.83
N GLY A 128 -20.30 -4.89 22.10
CA GLY A 128 -20.39 -3.45 22.36
C GLY A 128 -19.96 -2.60 21.16
N THR A 129 -20.10 -3.11 19.92
CA THR A 129 -19.64 -2.42 18.71
C THR A 129 -20.82 -1.97 17.86
N CYS A 130 -20.79 -0.73 17.39
CA CYS A 130 -21.78 -0.18 16.47
C CYS A 130 -21.15 0.03 15.08
N CYS A 131 -21.50 -0.83 14.12
CA CYS A 131 -20.85 -0.87 12.81
C CYS A 131 -21.86 -1.01 11.67
N ALA A 132 -21.53 -0.46 10.49
CA ALA A 132 -22.23 -0.75 9.24
C ALA A 132 -21.27 -1.53 8.32
N ASN A 133 -21.65 -2.77 8.00
CA ASN A 133 -20.81 -3.72 7.30
C ASN A 133 -21.21 -3.87 5.83
N PHE A 134 -20.41 -3.27 4.95
CA PHE A 134 -20.60 -3.30 3.52
C PHE A 134 -19.95 -4.55 2.93
N LYS A 135 -20.73 -5.63 2.75
CA LYS A 135 -20.19 -6.96 2.35
C LYS A 135 -20.12 -7.22 0.83
N ASN A 136 -20.97 -6.56 0.05
CA ASN A 136 -21.20 -6.88 -1.38
C ASN A 136 -21.32 -5.61 -2.24
N VAL A 137 -20.49 -4.61 -1.95
CA VAL A 137 -20.51 -3.34 -2.67
C VAL A 137 -19.90 -3.53 -4.04
N LEU A 138 -20.52 -2.96 -5.07
CA LEU A 138 -20.04 -3.07 -6.45
C LEU A 138 -19.92 -1.69 -7.08
N LEU A 139 -18.71 -1.34 -7.53
CA LEU A 139 -18.50 -0.16 -8.37
C LEU A 139 -18.80 -0.51 -9.83
N LYS A 140 -19.94 -0.07 -10.36
CA LYS A 140 -20.35 -0.33 -11.76
C LYS A 140 -19.63 0.56 -12.75
N LYS A 141 -19.65 1.87 -12.49
CA LYS A 141 -19.14 2.90 -13.38
C LYS A 141 -18.45 4.00 -12.58
N ILE A 142 -17.45 4.61 -13.19
CA ILE A 142 -16.74 5.77 -12.65
C ILE A 142 -16.65 6.81 -13.75
N LYS A 143 -17.01 8.06 -13.43
CA LYS A 143 -16.74 9.23 -14.25
C LYS A 143 -15.32 9.70 -13.92
N ARG A 144 -14.51 9.89 -14.95
CA ARG A 144 -13.15 10.39 -14.81
C ARG A 144 -13.13 11.90 -14.94
N CYS A 145 -12.23 12.54 -14.22
CA CYS A 145 -12.00 13.97 -14.37
C CYS A 145 -11.28 14.25 -15.69
N GLU A 146 -11.45 15.45 -16.23
CA GLU A 146 -10.60 15.91 -17.32
C GLU A 146 -9.16 16.05 -16.82
N ARG A 147 -8.24 15.37 -17.50
CA ARG A 147 -6.81 15.32 -17.15
C ARG A 147 -6.08 16.50 -17.74
N LYS A 148 -5.07 17.01 -17.04
CA LYS A 148 -4.18 18.06 -17.56
C LYS A 148 -2.81 17.47 -17.91
N GLY A 149 -2.32 17.79 -19.11
CA GLY A 149 -0.96 17.40 -19.53
C GLY A 149 -0.73 15.89 -19.59
N SER A 150 0.31 15.41 -18.90
CA SER A 150 0.81 14.02 -18.96
C SER A 150 0.36 13.14 -17.80
N GLU A 151 -0.72 13.50 -17.09
CA GLU A 151 -1.27 12.72 -15.98
C GLU A 151 -1.89 11.40 -16.47
N SER A 152 -1.49 10.30 -15.84
CA SER A 152 -2.08 8.99 -16.09
C SER A 152 -3.41 8.81 -15.35
N VAL A 153 -4.32 8.03 -15.93
CA VAL A 153 -5.56 7.60 -15.27
C VAL A 153 -5.31 6.79 -13.99
N THR A 154 -4.11 6.23 -13.83
CA THR A 154 -3.69 5.50 -12.62
C THR A 154 -3.16 6.41 -11.52
N GLU A 155 -3.07 7.71 -11.77
CA GLU A 155 -2.72 8.73 -10.79
C GLU A 155 -3.97 9.42 -10.21
N GLU A 156 -5.14 9.24 -10.83
CA GLU A 156 -6.41 9.78 -10.35
C GLU A 156 -6.84 9.10 -9.04
N LYS A 157 -6.88 9.90 -7.96
CA LYS A 157 -7.32 9.46 -6.64
C LYS A 157 -8.80 9.78 -6.41
N CYS A 158 -9.50 8.80 -5.87
CA CYS A 158 -10.88 8.91 -5.42
C CYS A 158 -10.97 8.41 -3.96
N ALA A 159 -12.13 8.53 -3.35
CA ALA A 159 -12.43 7.88 -2.07
C ALA A 159 -13.88 7.43 -2.01
N VAL A 160 -14.18 6.57 -1.06
CA VAL A 160 -15.55 6.24 -0.67
C VAL A 160 -15.91 7.14 0.52
N LEU A 161 -16.91 8.00 0.33
CA LEU A 161 -17.54 8.78 1.39
C LEU A 161 -18.64 7.94 2.04
N PHE A 162 -18.54 7.73 3.35
CA PHE A 162 -19.61 7.14 4.13
C PHE A 162 -20.33 8.24 4.88
N SER A 163 -21.66 8.30 4.77
CA SER A 163 -22.47 9.33 5.41
C SER A 163 -23.75 8.79 6.03
N THR A 164 -24.18 9.42 7.12
CA THR A 164 -25.46 9.15 7.78
C THR A 164 -25.87 10.34 8.64
N THR A 165 -27.16 10.48 8.94
CA THR A 165 -27.67 11.50 9.85
C THR A 165 -28.25 10.81 11.06
N VAL A 166 -27.67 11.06 12.24
CA VAL A 166 -28.10 10.46 13.51
C VAL A 166 -28.78 11.49 14.40
N ALA A 167 -29.80 11.10 15.15
CA ALA A 167 -30.38 11.94 16.18
C ALA A 167 -29.83 11.49 17.54
N LEU A 168 -29.18 12.41 18.25
CA LEU A 168 -28.58 12.14 19.55
C LEU A 168 -29.64 12.23 20.64
N ALA A 169 -29.86 11.14 21.37
CA ALA A 169 -30.66 11.17 22.60
C ALA A 169 -29.77 11.58 23.80
N PRO A 170 -30.28 12.34 24.78
CA PRO A 170 -31.66 12.82 24.97
C PRO A 170 -31.98 14.19 24.36
N SER A 171 -31.00 14.90 23.77
CA SER A 171 -31.15 16.28 23.30
C SER A 171 -31.85 16.43 21.94
N ASN A 172 -32.16 15.32 21.25
CA ASN A 172 -32.73 15.27 19.89
C ASN A 172 -31.95 16.10 18.85
N ILE A 173 -30.65 16.33 19.09
CA ILE A 173 -29.80 17.04 18.14
C ILE A 173 -29.51 16.12 16.96
N SER A 174 -29.86 16.57 15.76
CA SER A 174 -29.52 15.87 14.51
C SER A 174 -28.09 16.21 14.11
N VAL A 175 -27.23 15.19 13.99
CA VAL A 175 -25.83 15.34 13.58
C VAL A 175 -25.60 14.56 12.30
N TYR A 176 -25.13 15.28 11.27
CA TYR A 176 -24.63 14.67 10.05
C TYR A 176 -23.21 14.12 10.30
N LEU A 177 -23.08 12.81 10.17
CA LEU A 177 -21.84 12.07 10.26
C LEU A 177 -21.34 11.77 8.85
N GLN A 178 -20.06 12.04 8.61
CA GLN A 178 -19.39 11.65 7.38
C GLN A 178 -17.94 11.26 7.67
N VAL A 179 -17.43 10.30 6.89
CA VAL A 179 -16.02 9.91 6.94
C VAL A 179 -15.57 9.45 5.55
N LEU A 180 -14.36 9.87 5.16
CA LEU A 180 -13.72 9.43 3.91
C LEU A 180 -12.89 8.17 4.15
N SER A 181 -12.88 7.26 3.18
CA SER A 181 -11.86 6.22 3.11
C SER A 181 -10.48 6.81 2.84
N LEU A 182 -9.44 5.98 3.00
CA LEU A 182 -8.15 6.27 2.37
C LEU A 182 -8.32 6.44 0.85
N PRO A 183 -7.41 7.17 0.18
CA PRO A 183 -7.48 7.34 -1.25
C PRO A 183 -7.36 5.99 -1.96
N ILE A 184 -8.20 5.84 -2.98
CA ILE A 184 -8.31 4.68 -3.83
C ILE A 184 -8.07 5.09 -5.29
N VAL A 185 -7.44 4.21 -6.05
CA VAL A 185 -7.26 4.34 -7.50
C VAL A 185 -8.16 3.32 -8.18
N VAL A 186 -9.02 3.80 -9.08
CA VAL A 186 -9.99 2.95 -9.80
C VAL A 186 -9.43 2.54 -11.16
N ILE A 187 -9.28 1.23 -11.36
CA ILE A 187 -8.80 0.64 -12.62
C ILE A 187 -9.92 -0.05 -13.40
N VAL A 188 -9.77 -0.13 -14.72
CA VAL A 188 -10.71 -0.88 -15.58
C VAL A 188 -10.10 -2.18 -16.08
N HIS A 189 -8.78 -2.27 -16.16
CA HIS A 189 -8.06 -3.43 -16.66
C HIS A 189 -6.85 -3.76 -15.77
N GLY A 190 -6.46 -5.05 -15.71
CA GLY A 190 -5.41 -5.53 -14.80
C GLY A 190 -4.01 -5.00 -15.13
N ASN A 191 -3.75 -4.59 -16.37
CA ASN A 191 -2.48 -3.96 -16.75
C ASN A 191 -2.24 -2.59 -16.08
N GLN A 192 -3.26 -1.97 -15.51
CA GLN A 192 -3.16 -0.71 -14.77
C GLN A 192 -2.81 -0.92 -13.29
N ASP A 193 -2.93 -2.15 -12.78
CA ASP A 193 -2.76 -2.48 -11.37
C ASP A 193 -1.39 -2.08 -10.84
N ASN A 194 -0.32 -2.35 -11.60
CA ASN A 194 1.04 -2.00 -11.22
C ASN A 194 1.21 -0.49 -10.97
N ASN A 195 0.81 0.35 -11.94
CA ASN A 195 0.95 1.81 -11.79
C ASN A 195 0.02 2.36 -10.69
N ALA A 196 -1.19 1.80 -10.55
CA ALA A 196 -2.12 2.18 -9.49
C ALA A 196 -1.57 1.87 -8.09
N LYS A 197 -0.91 0.72 -7.92
CA LYS A 197 -0.21 0.37 -6.68
C LYS A 197 0.89 1.36 -6.33
N ALA A 198 1.62 1.88 -7.32
CA ALA A 198 2.64 2.91 -7.08
C ALA A 198 2.03 4.19 -6.50
N THR A 199 0.92 4.67 -7.07
CA THR A 199 0.21 5.86 -6.60
C THR A 199 -0.28 5.68 -5.17
N VAL A 200 -0.85 4.51 -4.86
CA VAL A 200 -1.32 4.16 -3.51
C VAL A 200 -0.15 4.06 -2.52
N LEU A 201 0.95 3.42 -2.92
CA LEU A 201 2.13 3.28 -2.06
C LEU A 201 2.70 4.65 -1.70
N TRP A 202 2.87 5.53 -2.70
CA TRP A 202 3.40 6.88 -2.50
C TRP A 202 2.50 7.70 -1.57
N ASP A 203 1.19 7.63 -1.77
CA ASP A 203 0.22 8.34 -0.95
C ASP A 203 0.20 7.84 0.51
N ASN A 204 0.18 6.53 0.72
CA ASN A 204 0.19 5.94 2.06
C ASN A 204 1.49 6.21 2.82
N ALA A 205 2.62 6.25 2.12
CA ALA A 205 3.93 6.41 2.75
C ALA A 205 4.25 7.85 3.13
N PHE A 206 3.78 8.83 2.34
CA PHE A 206 4.25 10.21 2.42
C PHE A 206 3.14 11.24 2.63
N SER A 207 1.96 10.78 3.08
CA SER A 207 0.87 11.67 3.45
C SER A 207 1.09 12.28 4.83
N GLU A 208 0.92 13.60 4.91
CA GLU A 208 0.86 14.31 6.20
C GLU A 208 -0.52 14.16 6.83
N ILE A 209 -0.60 14.17 8.16
CA ILE A 209 -1.83 13.88 8.92
C ILE A 209 -2.96 14.87 8.60
N ASP A 210 -2.65 16.17 8.59
CA ASP A 210 -3.63 17.25 8.41
C ASP A 210 -3.63 17.79 6.97
N ARG A 211 -3.28 16.96 6.00
CA ARG A 211 -3.23 17.37 4.60
C ARG A 211 -4.62 17.70 4.06
N VAL A 212 -4.65 18.58 3.07
CA VAL A 212 -5.80 18.70 2.17
C VAL A 212 -5.91 17.40 1.35
N PRO A 213 -7.05 16.68 1.37
CA PRO A 213 -7.22 15.45 0.58
C PRO A 213 -6.94 15.70 -0.92
N PHE A 214 -6.14 14.94 -1.65
CA PHE A 214 -5.18 13.90 -1.25
C PHE A 214 -3.77 14.36 -1.66
N VAL A 215 -3.40 15.57 -1.24
CA VAL A 215 -2.08 16.16 -1.52
C VAL A 215 -0.98 15.29 -0.94
N VAL A 216 0.07 15.07 -1.71
CA VAL A 216 1.27 14.35 -1.26
C VAL A 216 2.49 15.02 -1.86
N ALA A 217 3.63 14.94 -1.18
CA ALA A 217 4.87 15.55 -1.65
C ALA A 217 5.29 14.98 -3.02
N GLU A 218 5.72 15.84 -3.94
CA GLU A 218 6.25 15.44 -5.25
C GLU A 218 7.64 14.82 -5.14
N ARG A 219 8.39 15.17 -4.10
CA ARG A 219 9.74 14.69 -3.81
C ARG A 219 9.85 14.29 -2.35
N VAL A 220 10.56 13.19 -2.09
CA VAL A 220 10.78 12.66 -0.74
C VAL A 220 12.25 12.28 -0.53
N PRO A 221 12.77 12.34 0.70
CA PRO A 221 14.09 11.84 1.03
C PRO A 221 14.26 10.37 0.63
N TRP A 222 15.39 10.04 0.01
CA TRP A 222 15.69 8.68 -0.44
C TRP A 222 15.66 7.68 0.71
N GLU A 223 16.14 8.07 1.90
CA GLU A 223 16.09 7.24 3.10
C GLU A 223 14.64 6.81 3.45
N LYS A 224 13.69 7.76 3.47
CA LYS A 224 12.27 7.44 3.70
C LYS A 224 11.68 6.55 2.61
N MET A 225 12.16 6.70 1.37
CA MET A 225 11.78 5.80 0.27
C MET A 225 12.35 4.40 0.48
N CYS A 226 13.60 4.25 0.93
CA CYS A 226 14.19 2.94 1.26
C CYS A 226 13.36 2.19 2.30
N ASP A 227 12.96 2.87 3.38
CA ASP A 227 12.10 2.27 4.41
C ASP A 227 10.77 1.80 3.82
N THR A 228 10.15 2.65 3.00
CA THR A 228 8.89 2.36 2.30
C THR A 228 9.02 1.14 1.39
N LEU A 229 10.08 1.09 0.56
CA LEU A 229 10.36 -0.02 -0.34
C LEU A 229 10.59 -1.32 0.44
N ASN A 230 11.31 -1.26 1.56
CA ASN A 230 11.58 -2.42 2.39
C ASN A 230 10.33 -2.97 3.08
N LEU A 231 9.51 -2.09 3.67
CA LEU A 231 8.23 -2.47 4.25
C LEU A 231 7.32 -3.11 3.20
N LYS A 232 7.23 -2.50 2.01
CA LYS A 232 6.44 -3.04 0.90
C LYS A 232 6.99 -4.38 0.41
N PHE A 233 8.30 -4.51 0.28
CA PHE A 233 8.98 -5.74 -0.15
C PHE A 233 8.70 -6.90 0.80
N MET A 234 8.92 -6.70 2.11
CA MET A 234 8.67 -7.74 3.12
C MET A 234 7.20 -8.15 3.16
N ALA A 235 6.28 -7.18 3.07
CA ALA A 235 4.83 -7.44 3.06
C ALA A 235 4.38 -8.20 1.80
N GLU A 236 4.85 -7.81 0.60
CA GLU A 236 4.43 -8.40 -0.66
C GLU A 236 5.00 -9.81 -0.87
N VAL A 237 6.29 -10.00 -0.56
CA VAL A 237 6.98 -11.30 -0.63
C VAL A 237 6.61 -12.20 0.56
N GLN A 238 6.04 -11.62 1.62
CA GLN A 238 5.71 -12.28 2.89
C GLN A 238 6.94 -12.94 3.55
N THR A 239 8.03 -12.18 3.61
CA THR A 239 9.32 -12.60 4.18
C THR A 239 9.68 -11.77 5.40
N SER A 240 10.45 -12.36 6.32
CA SER A 240 11.12 -11.65 7.41
C SER A 240 12.51 -11.13 7.03
N LYS A 241 13.03 -11.49 5.85
CA LYS A 241 14.32 -11.01 5.33
C LYS A 241 14.08 -9.85 4.36
N GLY A 242 14.31 -8.64 4.85
CA GLY A 242 14.17 -7.41 4.07
C GLY A 242 15.37 -7.08 3.18
N LEU A 243 15.40 -5.84 2.72
CA LEU A 243 16.49 -5.26 1.95
C LEU A 243 17.69 -4.90 2.85
N LEU A 244 18.90 -5.08 2.32
CA LEU A 244 20.16 -4.77 3.00
C LEU A 244 20.72 -3.43 2.50
N LYS A 245 21.71 -2.88 3.21
CA LYS A 245 22.39 -1.63 2.84
C LYS A 245 22.93 -1.64 1.40
N GLU A 246 23.53 -2.76 1.00
CA GLU A 246 24.01 -2.99 -0.37
C GLU A 246 22.88 -3.00 -1.41
N HIS A 247 21.69 -3.50 -1.06
CA HIS A 247 20.53 -3.46 -1.95
C HIS A 247 20.05 -2.02 -2.15
N TYR A 248 20.01 -1.20 -1.09
CA TYR A 248 19.64 0.21 -1.22
C TYR A 248 20.62 0.98 -2.10
N PHE A 249 21.91 0.68 -2.01
CA PHE A 249 22.91 1.27 -2.89
C PHE A 249 22.65 0.94 -4.37
N PHE A 250 22.42 -0.33 -4.69
CA PHE A 250 22.05 -0.74 -6.06
C PHE A 250 20.76 -0.04 -6.53
N LEU A 251 19.74 0.03 -5.68
CA LEU A 251 18.47 0.68 -6.01
C LEU A 251 18.65 2.19 -6.25
N ALA A 252 19.50 2.85 -5.46
CA ALA A 252 19.84 4.26 -5.62
C ALA A 252 20.55 4.51 -6.95
N GLN A 253 21.56 3.71 -7.28
CA GLN A 253 22.24 3.80 -8.58
C GLN A 253 21.25 3.61 -9.75
N LYS A 254 20.30 2.68 -9.61
CA LYS A 254 19.29 2.42 -10.64
C LYS A 254 18.30 3.58 -10.81
N ILE A 255 17.74 4.11 -9.72
CA ILE A 255 16.70 5.14 -9.80
C ILE A 255 17.25 6.52 -10.17
N PHE A 256 18.45 6.85 -9.68
CA PHE A 256 19.11 8.13 -9.98
C PHE A 256 19.97 8.08 -11.25
N ASN A 257 20.16 6.89 -11.83
CA ASN A 257 21.05 6.65 -12.96
C ASN A 257 22.47 7.21 -12.72
N ASP A 258 22.99 6.99 -11.51
CA ASP A 258 24.29 7.49 -11.07
C ASP A 258 25.13 6.32 -10.58
N HIS A 259 25.95 5.76 -11.47
CA HIS A 259 26.81 4.61 -11.18
C HIS A 259 28.17 5.00 -10.58
N SER A 260 28.51 6.30 -10.60
CA SER A 260 29.77 6.83 -10.05
C SER A 260 29.69 7.22 -8.58
N ALA A 261 28.47 7.47 -8.07
CA ALA A 261 28.26 7.91 -6.70
C ALA A 261 28.57 6.83 -5.65
N SER A 262 29.07 7.29 -4.50
CA SER A 262 29.27 6.51 -3.30
C SER A 262 27.95 6.34 -2.51
N PRO A 263 27.87 5.36 -1.58
CA PRO A 263 26.69 5.21 -0.73
C PRO A 263 26.31 6.47 0.06
N GLU A 264 27.30 7.25 0.49
CA GLU A 264 27.12 8.48 1.25
C GLU A 264 26.45 9.59 0.41
N ASP A 265 26.76 9.66 -0.89
CA ASP A 265 26.21 10.66 -1.82
C ASP A 265 24.68 10.54 -2.01
N PHE A 266 24.10 9.38 -1.68
CA PHE A 266 22.67 9.11 -1.82
C PHE A 266 21.86 9.46 -0.57
N GLN A 267 22.48 9.59 0.60
CA GLN A 267 21.76 9.78 1.87
C GLN A 267 20.97 11.09 1.90
N SER A 268 21.52 12.16 1.30
CA SER A 268 20.86 13.47 1.23
C SER A 268 20.04 13.70 -0.04
N ARG A 269 19.88 12.69 -0.92
CA ARG A 269 19.12 12.86 -2.16
C ARG A 269 17.62 12.75 -1.92
N ASN A 270 16.88 13.45 -2.75
CA ASN A 270 15.44 13.32 -2.85
C ASN A 270 15.06 12.63 -4.15
N VAL A 271 14.14 11.67 -4.08
CA VAL A 271 13.51 11.03 -5.24
C VAL A 271 12.19 11.72 -5.55
N SER A 272 11.92 12.00 -6.84
CA SER A 272 10.63 12.52 -7.28
C SER A 272 9.64 11.41 -7.64
N TRP A 273 8.34 11.71 -7.59
CA TRP A 273 7.29 10.84 -8.13
C TRP A 273 7.57 10.48 -9.60
N ALA A 274 8.06 11.45 -10.36
CA ALA A 274 8.39 11.24 -11.76
C ALA A 274 9.49 10.18 -11.94
N GLN A 275 10.61 10.29 -11.22
CA GLN A 275 11.69 9.30 -11.24
C GLN A 275 11.21 7.91 -10.78
N PHE A 276 10.28 7.87 -9.84
CA PHE A 276 9.78 6.63 -9.28
C PHE A 276 8.87 5.86 -10.24
N ASN A 277 7.90 6.51 -10.89
CA ASN A 277 6.88 5.82 -11.68
C ASN A 277 6.38 6.54 -12.95
N LYS A 278 7.08 7.57 -13.45
CA LYS A 278 6.71 8.26 -14.69
C LYS A 278 7.81 8.25 -15.74
N GLU A 279 9.04 8.48 -15.31
CA GLU A 279 10.24 8.45 -16.14
C GLU A 279 10.63 7.00 -16.42
N ILE A 280 10.90 6.72 -17.68
CA ILE A 280 11.38 5.42 -18.13
C ILE A 280 12.87 5.33 -17.81
N LEU A 281 13.31 4.20 -17.26
CA LEU A 281 14.73 3.97 -17.00
C LEU A 281 15.54 4.02 -18.30
N PRO A 282 16.76 4.61 -18.30
CA PRO A 282 17.57 4.72 -19.51
C PRO A 282 17.82 3.38 -20.20
N GLY A 283 17.54 3.32 -21.50
CA GLY A 283 17.68 2.11 -22.32
C GLY A 283 16.65 1.01 -22.02
N ARG A 284 15.57 1.32 -21.28
CA ARG A 284 14.48 0.39 -20.92
C ARG A 284 13.15 0.86 -21.48
N GLY A 285 12.13 0.01 -21.34
CA GLY A 285 10.74 0.30 -21.69
C GLY A 285 9.82 0.40 -20.48
N PHE A 286 10.38 0.57 -19.28
CA PHE A 286 9.67 0.55 -18.00
C PHE A 286 10.26 1.50 -16.97
N THR A 287 9.45 1.86 -15.96
CA THR A 287 9.82 2.73 -14.85
C THR A 287 10.58 1.97 -13.75
N PHE A 288 11.15 2.69 -12.78
CA PHE A 288 11.78 2.08 -11.61
C PHE A 288 10.79 1.19 -10.83
N TRP A 289 9.59 1.71 -10.55
CA TRP A 289 8.57 0.98 -9.82
C TRP A 289 8.11 -0.29 -10.55
N GLN A 290 7.89 -0.22 -11.87
CA GLN A 290 7.50 -1.38 -12.67
C GLN A 290 8.52 -2.51 -12.57
N TRP A 291 9.81 -2.16 -12.62
CA TRP A 291 10.90 -3.12 -12.43
C TRP A 291 10.88 -3.70 -11.01
N PHE A 292 10.78 -2.86 -9.98
CA PHE A 292 10.83 -3.29 -8.58
C PHE A 292 9.63 -4.17 -8.18
N ASP A 293 8.42 -3.82 -8.62
CA ASP A 293 7.21 -4.64 -8.43
C ASP A 293 7.32 -5.98 -9.16
N GLY A 294 7.90 -6.00 -10.36
CA GLY A 294 8.19 -7.24 -11.08
C GLY A 294 9.14 -8.17 -10.31
N VAL A 295 10.15 -7.61 -9.64
CA VAL A 295 11.04 -8.37 -8.74
C VAL A 295 10.28 -8.93 -7.55
N MET A 296 9.44 -8.14 -6.88
CA MET A 296 8.61 -8.63 -5.77
C MET A 296 7.67 -9.76 -6.22
N GLU A 297 7.09 -9.64 -7.41
CA GLU A 297 6.13 -10.62 -7.94
C GLU A 297 6.81 -11.97 -8.27
N VAL A 298 7.99 -11.97 -8.88
CA VAL A 298 8.73 -13.23 -9.16
C VAL A 298 9.21 -13.88 -7.87
N LEU A 299 9.64 -13.08 -6.89
CA LEU A 299 10.00 -13.58 -5.56
C LEU A 299 8.81 -14.23 -4.86
N LYS A 300 7.70 -13.51 -4.76
CA LYS A 300 6.47 -13.98 -4.13
C LYS A 300 5.97 -15.28 -4.74
N LYS A 301 5.96 -15.39 -6.08
CA LYS A 301 5.39 -16.55 -6.78
C LYS A 301 6.31 -17.76 -6.85
N HIS A 302 7.63 -17.55 -7.02
CA HIS A 302 8.54 -18.64 -7.37
C HIS A 302 9.77 -18.76 -6.47
N LEU A 303 10.25 -17.67 -5.87
CA LEU A 303 11.60 -17.62 -5.31
C LEU A 303 11.67 -17.26 -3.81
N LYS A 304 10.53 -17.14 -3.13
CA LYS A 304 10.47 -16.82 -1.69
C LYS A 304 11.34 -17.75 -0.83
N PRO A 305 11.33 -19.09 -0.99
CA PRO A 305 12.21 -19.97 -0.22
C PRO A 305 13.69 -19.67 -0.46
N HIS A 306 14.10 -19.54 -1.73
CA HIS A 306 15.48 -19.21 -2.12
C HIS A 306 15.95 -17.85 -1.55
N TRP A 307 15.08 -16.84 -1.53
CA TRP A 307 15.37 -15.56 -0.88
C TRP A 307 15.55 -15.72 0.64
N ASN A 308 14.65 -16.47 1.28
CA ASN A 308 14.71 -16.73 2.71
C ASN A 308 15.95 -17.54 3.11
N ASP A 309 16.46 -18.38 2.23
CA ASP A 309 17.68 -19.16 2.48
C ASP A 309 18.96 -18.33 2.23
N GLY A 310 18.83 -17.12 1.68
CA GLY A 310 19.98 -16.29 1.28
C GLY A 310 20.68 -16.80 0.02
N ALA A 311 20.01 -17.64 -0.77
CA ALA A 311 20.57 -18.18 -2.01
C ALA A 311 20.60 -17.15 -3.15
N ILE A 312 19.81 -16.08 -3.05
CA ILE A 312 19.71 -15.01 -4.05
C ILE A 312 20.34 -13.74 -3.50
N LEU A 313 21.40 -13.29 -4.16
CA LEU A 313 22.02 -11.98 -3.86
C LEU A 313 21.15 -10.84 -4.41
N GLY A 314 20.55 -11.04 -5.59
CA GLY A 314 19.42 -10.24 -6.07
C GLY A 314 19.82 -8.87 -6.63
N PHE A 315 20.01 -7.89 -5.75
CA PHE A 315 20.20 -6.48 -6.12
C PHE A 315 21.66 -6.16 -6.44
N VAL A 316 22.16 -6.71 -7.55
CA VAL A 316 23.55 -6.57 -8.00
C VAL A 316 23.58 -6.32 -9.50
N ASN A 317 24.32 -5.30 -9.93
CA ASN A 317 24.45 -4.95 -11.34
C ASN A 317 25.48 -5.85 -12.05
N LYS A 318 25.50 -5.82 -13.39
CA LYS A 318 26.40 -6.69 -14.17
C LYS A 318 27.89 -6.47 -13.84
N GLN A 319 28.31 -5.23 -13.60
CA GLN A 319 29.70 -4.90 -13.27
C GLN A 319 30.08 -5.40 -11.87
N GLN A 320 29.24 -5.15 -10.88
CA GLN A 320 29.43 -5.66 -9.51
C GLN A 320 29.49 -7.20 -9.51
N ALA A 321 28.60 -7.87 -10.25
CA ALA A 321 28.63 -9.32 -10.37
C ALA A 321 29.92 -9.82 -11.01
N HIS A 322 30.43 -9.14 -12.04
CA HIS A 322 31.73 -9.43 -12.63
C HIS A 322 32.86 -9.33 -11.60
N ASP A 323 32.92 -8.21 -10.87
CA ASP A 323 34.01 -7.93 -9.93
C ASP A 323 34.01 -8.89 -8.72
N LEU A 324 32.83 -9.32 -8.27
CA LEU A 324 32.68 -10.33 -7.21
C LEU A 324 33.13 -11.73 -7.64
N LEU A 325 33.03 -12.06 -8.93
CA LEU A 325 33.24 -13.42 -9.45
C LEU A 325 34.58 -13.62 -10.14
N ILE A 326 35.18 -12.60 -10.76
CA ILE A 326 36.35 -12.75 -11.65
C ILE A 326 37.54 -13.45 -10.96
N ASN A 327 37.72 -13.21 -9.67
CA ASN A 327 38.80 -13.78 -8.86
C ASN A 327 38.41 -15.06 -8.10
N LYS A 328 37.21 -15.61 -8.35
CA LYS A 328 36.71 -16.81 -7.68
C LYS A 328 37.10 -18.09 -8.43
N PRO A 329 36.99 -19.27 -7.78
CA PRO A 329 37.23 -20.55 -8.43
C PRO A 329 36.24 -20.80 -9.58
N ASP A 330 36.68 -21.56 -10.58
CA ASP A 330 35.86 -22.01 -11.71
C ASP A 330 34.53 -22.63 -11.27
N GLY A 331 33.44 -22.22 -11.91
CA GLY A 331 32.08 -22.65 -11.58
C GLY A 331 31.46 -21.95 -10.37
N THR A 332 32.09 -20.91 -9.80
CA THR A 332 31.44 -20.06 -8.78
C THR A 332 30.39 -19.18 -9.44
N PHE A 333 29.19 -19.11 -8.86
CA PHE A 333 28.07 -18.37 -9.43
C PHE A 333 27.26 -17.60 -8.40
N LEU A 334 26.50 -16.60 -8.86
CA LEU A 334 25.54 -15.87 -8.06
C LEU A 334 24.25 -15.60 -8.86
N LEU A 335 23.17 -15.38 -8.13
CA LEU A 335 21.86 -15.06 -8.67
C LEU A 335 21.58 -13.57 -8.47
N ARG A 336 21.18 -12.88 -9.55
CA ARG A 336 20.82 -11.46 -9.52
C ARG A 336 19.56 -11.19 -10.34
N PHE A 337 18.84 -10.13 -10.00
CA PHE A 337 17.72 -9.66 -10.79
C PHE A 337 18.19 -9.03 -12.10
N SER A 338 17.48 -9.28 -13.18
CA SER A 338 17.78 -8.72 -14.48
C SER A 338 17.50 -7.22 -14.50
N ASP A 339 18.46 -6.43 -14.97
CA ASP A 339 18.26 -5.00 -15.21
C ASP A 339 17.43 -4.74 -16.48
N SER A 340 17.37 -5.72 -17.39
CA SER A 340 16.81 -5.58 -18.73
C SER A 340 15.39 -6.10 -18.86
N GLU A 341 14.99 -7.02 -17.99
CA GLU A 341 13.71 -7.73 -18.07
C GLU A 341 12.98 -7.66 -16.73
N ILE A 342 11.73 -7.20 -16.76
CA ILE A 342 10.88 -7.12 -15.58
C ILE A 342 10.66 -8.52 -15.01
N GLY A 343 10.95 -8.69 -13.71
CA GLY A 343 10.78 -9.97 -13.02
C GLY A 343 11.69 -11.09 -13.53
N GLY A 344 12.72 -10.76 -14.30
CA GLY A 344 13.72 -11.72 -14.77
C GLY A 344 14.80 -11.98 -13.71
N VAL A 345 15.22 -13.24 -13.56
CA VAL A 345 16.35 -13.64 -12.70
C VAL A 345 17.44 -14.27 -13.54
N THR A 346 18.67 -13.79 -13.43
CA THR A 346 19.82 -14.27 -14.20
C THR A 346 20.90 -14.84 -13.27
N ILE A 347 21.68 -15.77 -13.82
CA ILE A 347 22.83 -16.39 -13.15
C ILE A 347 24.09 -15.82 -13.80
N ALA A 348 24.96 -15.24 -12.99
CA ALA A 348 26.32 -14.90 -13.37
C ALA A 348 27.27 -15.95 -12.81
N TYR A 349 28.22 -16.43 -13.61
CA TYR A 349 29.20 -17.43 -13.17
C TYR A 349 30.57 -17.21 -13.82
N VAL A 350 31.62 -17.63 -13.13
CA VAL A 350 32.99 -17.57 -13.64
C VAL A 350 33.38 -18.89 -14.30
N THR A 351 33.97 -18.79 -15.49
CA THR A 351 34.62 -19.89 -16.20
C THR A 351 36.11 -19.62 -16.32
N ARG A 352 36.92 -20.68 -16.21
CA ARG A 352 38.36 -20.61 -16.51
C ARG A 352 38.69 -21.29 -17.81
N GLY A 353 39.28 -20.53 -18.73
CA GLY A 353 39.82 -21.03 -19.98
C GLY A 353 41.02 -21.95 -19.75
N LYS A 354 41.33 -22.78 -20.77
CA LYS A 354 42.52 -23.66 -20.75
C LYS A 354 43.84 -22.88 -20.69
N ASP A 355 43.81 -21.60 -21.06
CA ASP A 355 44.90 -20.63 -21.01
C ASP A 355 45.05 -19.98 -19.62
N GLY A 356 44.19 -20.32 -18.65
CA GLY A 356 44.17 -19.73 -17.31
C GLY A 356 43.43 -18.40 -17.23
N SER A 357 42.87 -17.88 -18.32
CA SER A 357 42.05 -16.68 -18.30
C SER A 357 40.72 -16.95 -17.57
N SER A 358 40.27 -16.00 -16.75
CA SER A 358 38.96 -16.07 -16.10
C SER A 358 37.99 -15.16 -16.83
N GLN A 359 36.79 -15.65 -17.11
CA GLN A 359 35.72 -14.89 -17.77
C GLN A 359 34.43 -15.03 -16.98
N VAL A 360 33.65 -13.97 -16.88
CA VAL A 360 32.34 -14.00 -16.21
C VAL A 360 31.23 -14.00 -17.24
N GLU A 361 30.50 -15.10 -17.31
CA GLU A 361 29.37 -15.28 -18.21
C GLU A 361 28.05 -15.03 -17.48
N ASN A 362 27.03 -14.59 -18.23
CA ASN A 362 25.69 -14.36 -17.70
C ASN A 362 24.69 -15.17 -18.52
N ILE A 363 23.93 -16.04 -17.87
CA ILE A 363 22.86 -16.81 -18.50
C ILE A 363 21.69 -15.88 -18.81
N GLN A 364 20.98 -16.14 -19.92
CA GLN A 364 19.75 -15.41 -20.25
C GLN A 364 18.79 -15.41 -19.03
N PRO A 365 18.16 -14.27 -18.69
CA PRO A 365 17.25 -14.22 -17.56
C PRO A 365 16.08 -15.21 -17.68
N PHE A 366 15.73 -15.83 -16.58
CA PHE A 366 14.54 -16.65 -16.44
C PHE A 366 13.35 -15.77 -16.04
N SER A 367 12.30 -15.81 -16.85
CA SER A 367 11.03 -15.15 -16.55
C SER A 367 10.17 -15.99 -15.59
N ALA A 368 9.11 -15.41 -15.04
CA ALA A 368 8.12 -16.15 -14.27
C ALA A 368 7.50 -17.32 -15.05
N LYS A 369 7.38 -17.21 -16.39
CA LYS A 369 6.91 -18.30 -17.24
C LYS A 369 7.91 -19.45 -17.27
N ASP A 370 9.19 -19.15 -17.39
CA ASP A 370 10.27 -20.16 -17.39
C ASP A 370 10.35 -20.90 -16.06
N LEU A 371 10.22 -20.16 -14.95
CA LEU A 371 10.20 -20.69 -13.59
C LEU A 371 8.95 -21.51 -13.26
N SER A 372 7.85 -21.28 -13.99
CA SER A 372 6.63 -22.10 -13.90
C SER A 372 6.77 -23.42 -14.64
N ILE A 373 7.52 -23.46 -15.75
CA ILE A 373 7.78 -24.67 -16.53
C ILE A 373 8.76 -25.58 -15.79
N ARG A 374 9.83 -25.00 -15.23
CA ARG A 374 10.85 -25.73 -14.47
C ARG A 374 11.41 -24.83 -13.38
N SER A 375 11.48 -25.36 -12.16
CA SER A 375 11.90 -24.63 -10.97
C SER A 375 13.33 -24.08 -11.11
N LEU A 376 13.65 -23.04 -10.33
CA LEU A 376 15.01 -22.50 -10.30
C LEU A 376 16.03 -23.56 -9.82
N GLY A 377 15.67 -24.33 -8.80
CA GLY A 377 16.52 -25.40 -8.26
C GLY A 377 16.90 -26.43 -9.32
N ASP A 378 15.92 -26.96 -10.05
CA ASP A 378 16.19 -27.95 -11.10
C ASP A 378 17.01 -27.37 -12.26
N ARG A 379 16.74 -26.11 -12.66
CA ARG A 379 17.54 -25.44 -13.68
C ARG A 379 19.01 -25.29 -13.25
N ILE A 380 19.26 -24.96 -11.98
CA ILE A 380 20.61 -24.89 -11.43
C ILE A 380 21.25 -26.28 -11.36
N ARG A 381 20.48 -27.32 -11.04
CA ARG A 381 20.93 -28.73 -11.03
C ARG A 381 21.48 -29.15 -12.38
N ASP A 382 20.72 -28.88 -13.45
CA ASP A 382 21.03 -29.27 -14.84
C ASP A 382 22.31 -28.60 -15.39
N LEU A 383 22.67 -27.43 -14.86
CA LEU A 383 23.87 -26.69 -15.28
C LEU A 383 25.11 -27.27 -14.59
N GLY A 384 25.77 -28.21 -15.27
CA GLY A 384 26.97 -28.90 -14.79
C GLY A 384 28.19 -28.00 -14.60
N GLN A 385 28.23 -26.82 -15.24
CA GLN A 385 29.28 -25.82 -15.05
C GLN A 385 29.17 -25.08 -13.71
N LEU A 386 27.99 -25.06 -13.09
CA LEU A 386 27.78 -24.40 -11.79
C LEU A 386 28.17 -25.34 -10.66
N ARG A 387 29.08 -24.88 -9.78
CA ARG A 387 29.66 -25.70 -8.71
C ARG A 387 29.45 -25.12 -7.32
N ASN A 388 29.74 -23.83 -7.13
CA ASN A 388 29.65 -23.17 -5.84
C ASN A 388 28.81 -21.89 -5.94
N LEU A 389 27.79 -21.77 -5.12
CA LEU A 389 27.12 -20.50 -4.89
C LEU A 389 28.07 -19.56 -4.14
N TYR A 390 28.14 -18.31 -4.59
CA TYR A 390 28.93 -17.27 -3.94
C TYR A 390 28.54 -17.11 -2.45
N PRO A 391 29.52 -16.96 -1.53
CA PRO A 391 30.95 -16.85 -1.80
C PRO A 391 31.69 -18.19 -1.94
N ASN A 392 31.21 -19.26 -1.29
CA ASN A 392 31.88 -20.58 -1.29
C ASN A 392 30.95 -21.69 -0.73
N ILE A 393 29.71 -21.76 -1.20
CA ILE A 393 28.73 -22.76 -0.75
C ILE A 393 28.52 -23.78 -1.88
N PRO A 394 28.79 -25.08 -1.69
CA PRO A 394 28.52 -26.10 -2.71
C PRO A 394 27.08 -26.04 -3.23
N LYS A 395 26.91 -26.20 -4.55
CA LYS A 395 25.62 -26.09 -5.24
C LYS A 395 24.53 -26.96 -4.59
N ASP A 396 24.83 -28.24 -4.34
CA ASP A 396 23.86 -29.18 -3.76
C ASP A 396 23.57 -28.88 -2.29
N GLN A 397 24.49 -28.25 -1.57
CA GLN A 397 24.23 -27.78 -0.20
C GLN A 397 23.26 -26.59 -0.20
N ALA A 398 23.39 -25.67 -1.16
CA ALA A 398 22.53 -24.49 -1.28
C ALA A 398 21.15 -24.81 -1.88
N PHE A 399 21.09 -25.70 -2.87
CA PHE A 399 19.87 -25.95 -3.66
C PHE A 399 19.29 -27.36 -3.50
N GLY A 400 19.91 -28.25 -2.74
CA GLY A 400 19.47 -29.64 -2.58
C GLY A 400 18.03 -29.78 -2.08
N SER A 401 17.60 -28.91 -1.17
CA SER A 401 16.21 -28.85 -0.67
C SER A 401 15.21 -28.29 -1.69
N HIS A 402 15.70 -27.65 -2.76
CA HIS A 402 14.91 -27.03 -3.82
C HIS A 402 14.87 -27.88 -5.10
N TYR A 403 15.53 -29.04 -5.11
CA TYR A 403 15.43 -30.00 -6.20
C TYR A 403 14.12 -30.74 -6.12
N ASN A 404 13.43 -30.84 -7.26
CA ASN A 404 12.33 -31.78 -7.34
C ASN A 404 12.92 -33.19 -7.25
N SER A 405 12.43 -33.95 -6.28
CA SER A 405 12.63 -35.40 -6.26
C SER A 405 12.08 -35.93 -7.57
N GLU A 406 12.95 -36.43 -8.44
CA GLU A 406 12.50 -37.16 -9.62
C GLU A 406 11.69 -38.36 -9.12
N ARG A 407 10.36 -38.23 -9.10
CA ARG A 407 9.50 -39.40 -9.21
C ARG A 407 9.76 -39.93 -10.61
N GLY A 408 10.78 -40.78 -10.73
CA GLY A 408 10.87 -41.71 -11.83
C GLY A 408 9.64 -42.60 -11.78
N GLU A 409 8.56 -42.18 -12.45
CA GLU A 409 7.61 -43.13 -13.01
C GLU A 409 8.36 -43.87 -14.13
N LEU A 410 9.12 -44.87 -13.72
CA LEU A 410 9.45 -46.01 -14.57
C LEU A 410 8.14 -46.78 -14.73
N GLY A 411 7.41 -46.48 -15.81
CA GLY A 411 6.36 -47.33 -16.35
C GLY A 411 6.93 -48.57 -17.03
#